data_AF-A0A1G7RHT5-F1
#
_entry.id   AF-A0A1G7RHT5-F1
#
_cell.length_a   1.000
_cell.length_b   1.000
_cell.length_c   1.000
_cell.angle_alpha   90.00
_cell.angle_beta   90.00
_cell.angle_gamma   90.00
#
_symmetry.space_group_name_H-M   'P 1'
#
loop_
_entity.id
_entity.type
_entity.pdbx_description
1 polymer ?
#
loop_
_entity_poly.entity_id
_entity_poly.type
_entity_poly.pdbx_seq_one_letter_code
_entity_poly.pdbx_strand_id
1 'polypeptide(L)'
;MTGPTDDAAAPEEPASLLGVAIVRGGRARRAASTAHPPAEAGTATAPANESAPHPAGTGAAAPETGRGAAEAPRYRSLRQYWRSLGGGPLPNVRGIEPAVVADQWPYAVLFRAAPDGALDIARVYEPAEAAGGLDHPLADDPFSEVSTWLMEVARAAADRAVPTTTSASFRVRRRQRAYAAAAAPFAADGDTDGQRRGSAAYVLLAVTRKR
;
A
#
# COMPACT_ATOMS: atom_id res chain seq x y z
N MET A 1 32.93 68.44 5.74
CA MET A 1 32.96 67.35 6.74
C MET A 1 32.26 66.17 6.12
N THR A 2 33.04 65.21 5.65
CA THR A 2 32.64 64.00 4.94
C THR A 2 32.66 62.85 5.94
N GLY A 3 31.58 62.09 6.05
CA GLY A 3 31.42 60.95 6.95
C GLY A 3 30.31 60.02 6.44
N PRO A 4 30.35 58.72 6.77
CA PRO A 4 30.62 57.71 5.76
C PRO A 4 29.45 56.78 5.41
N THR A 5 29.64 56.17 4.23
CA THR A 5 29.05 55.00 3.58
C THR A 5 28.28 54.03 4.48
N ASP A 6 26.98 53.87 4.19
CA ASP A 6 26.18 52.73 4.65
C ASP A 6 26.24 51.64 3.57
N ASP A 7 26.88 50.55 3.95
CA ASP A 7 27.11 49.33 3.18
C ASP A 7 25.80 48.55 3.11
N ALA A 8 25.05 48.73 2.02
CA ALA A 8 23.85 47.97 1.74
C ALA A 8 24.24 46.54 1.34
N ALA A 9 24.27 45.65 2.34
CA ALA A 9 24.46 44.21 2.15
C ALA A 9 23.40 43.65 1.18
N ALA A 10 23.87 43.13 0.05
CA ALA A 10 23.08 42.39 -0.90
C ALA A 10 22.58 41.07 -0.28
N PRO A 11 21.32 40.66 -0.50
CA PRO A 11 20.90 39.31 -0.16
C PRO A 11 21.54 38.30 -1.13
N GLU A 12 22.38 37.41 -0.59
CA GLU A 12 22.92 36.27 -1.33
C GLU A 12 21.76 35.34 -1.76
N GLU A 13 21.61 35.17 -3.07
CA GLU A 13 20.72 34.17 -3.65
C GLU A 13 21.24 32.75 -3.35
N PRO A 14 20.44 31.84 -2.78
CA PRO A 14 20.83 30.44 -2.74
C PRO A 14 20.83 29.88 -4.16
N ALA A 15 22.01 29.46 -4.60
CA ALA A 15 22.25 28.79 -5.87
C ALA A 15 21.22 27.68 -6.14
N SER A 16 20.48 27.84 -7.24
CA SER A 16 19.65 26.78 -7.80
C SER A 16 20.53 25.61 -8.25
N LEU A 17 20.57 24.54 -7.45
CA LEU A 17 21.10 23.23 -7.83
C LEU A 17 19.94 22.29 -8.17
N LEU A 18 19.19 22.60 -9.23
CA LEU A 18 18.28 21.65 -9.87
C LEU A 18 19.04 20.95 -11.01
N GLY A 19 19.70 19.86 -10.66
CA GLY A 19 20.35 18.96 -11.60
C GLY A 19 20.04 17.50 -11.26
N VAL A 20 18.76 17.10 -11.27
CA VAL A 20 18.40 15.69 -11.18
C VAL A 20 18.25 15.13 -12.59
N ALA A 21 19.27 14.38 -13.01
CA ALA A 21 19.21 13.58 -14.23
C ALA A 21 18.24 12.42 -14.04
N ILE A 22 17.15 12.39 -14.83
CA ILE A 22 16.28 11.23 -14.93
C ILE A 22 16.98 10.20 -15.81
N VAL A 23 17.64 9.20 -15.19
CA VAL A 23 18.16 8.04 -15.92
C VAL A 23 16.98 7.16 -16.34
N ARG A 24 16.65 7.21 -17.63
CA ARG A 24 15.74 6.26 -18.29
C ARG A 24 16.49 4.94 -18.54
N GLY A 25 16.50 4.06 -17.55
CA GLY A 25 17.07 2.71 -17.66
C GLY A 25 16.15 1.76 -18.43
N GLY A 26 16.59 1.36 -19.63
CA GLY A 26 15.87 0.46 -20.54
C GLY A 26 15.69 -0.96 -19.99
N ARG A 27 14.56 -1.58 -20.35
CA ARG A 27 14.27 -2.99 -20.10
C ARG A 27 15.18 -3.86 -20.98
N ALA A 28 16.20 -4.46 -20.40
CA ALA A 28 16.85 -5.64 -20.95
C ALA A 28 15.92 -6.85 -20.74
N ARG A 29 15.38 -7.40 -21.84
CA ARG A 29 14.66 -8.67 -21.88
C ARG A 29 15.66 -9.78 -21.57
N ARG A 30 15.55 -10.44 -20.42
CA ARG A 30 16.33 -11.65 -20.11
C ARG A 30 15.58 -12.87 -20.63
N ALA A 31 16.31 -13.70 -21.34
CA ALA A 31 15.88 -14.90 -22.05
C ALA A 31 15.18 -15.92 -21.13
N ALA A 32 14.10 -16.51 -21.63
CA ALA A 32 13.55 -17.74 -21.11
C ALA A 32 14.46 -18.89 -21.56
N SER A 33 15.01 -19.62 -20.60
CA SER A 33 15.58 -20.93 -20.84
C SER A 33 15.33 -21.78 -19.60
N THR A 34 14.41 -22.73 -19.72
CA THR A 34 14.35 -23.88 -18.81
C THR A 34 13.93 -25.07 -19.65
N ALA A 35 14.92 -25.93 -19.89
CA ALA A 35 14.80 -27.18 -20.61
C ALA A 35 13.95 -28.19 -19.81
N HIS A 36 13.09 -28.89 -20.52
CA HIS A 36 12.39 -30.10 -20.08
C HIS A 36 13.34 -31.32 -20.12
N PRO A 37 13.27 -32.25 -19.16
CA PRO A 37 13.64 -33.65 -19.38
C PRO A 37 12.39 -34.50 -19.71
N PRO A 38 12.51 -35.54 -20.56
CA PRO A 38 11.38 -36.38 -20.98
C PRO A 38 11.15 -37.54 -20.01
N ALA A 39 9.89 -37.96 -19.85
CA ALA A 39 9.52 -39.22 -19.23
C ALA A 39 9.02 -40.17 -20.33
N GLU A 40 9.61 -41.36 -20.37
CA GLU A 40 9.41 -42.39 -21.38
C GLU A 40 8.06 -43.12 -21.24
N ALA A 41 7.63 -43.65 -22.38
CA ALA A 41 6.39 -44.39 -22.60
C ALA A 41 6.44 -45.82 -22.05
N GLY A 42 5.29 -46.30 -21.59
CA GLY A 42 5.02 -47.71 -21.33
C GLY A 42 3.53 -47.99 -21.48
N THR A 43 3.14 -48.53 -22.63
CA THR A 43 1.78 -48.91 -23.02
C THR A 43 1.59 -50.42 -22.83
N ALA A 44 0.49 -50.86 -22.20
CA ALA A 44 -0.08 -52.21 -22.40
C ALA A 44 -1.55 -52.30 -21.91
N THR A 45 -2.45 -52.11 -22.88
CA THR A 45 -3.68 -52.85 -23.28
C THR A 45 -4.60 -53.61 -22.28
N ALA A 46 -5.92 -53.43 -22.53
CA ALA A 46 -7.17 -53.86 -21.85
C ALA A 46 -7.59 -55.36 -22.02
N PRO A 47 -8.77 -55.84 -21.52
CA PRO A 47 -10.15 -55.54 -22.04
C PRO A 47 -11.22 -55.22 -20.93
N ALA A 48 -12.26 -54.39 -21.14
CA ALA A 48 -13.64 -54.63 -21.69
C ALA A 48 -14.34 -55.90 -21.11
N ASN A 49 -15.63 -56.00 -20.72
CA ASN A 49 -16.93 -55.31 -20.88
C ASN A 49 -17.85 -55.95 -19.77
N GLU A 50 -18.86 -55.35 -19.12
CA GLU A 50 -20.27 -55.27 -19.59
C GLU A 50 -21.24 -54.95 -18.40
N SER A 51 -22.11 -53.95 -18.62
CA SER A 51 -23.52 -53.73 -18.20
C SER A 51 -24.06 -53.82 -16.74
N ALA A 52 -24.40 -52.62 -16.19
CA ALA A 52 -25.71 -52.12 -15.67
C ALA A 52 -26.50 -52.88 -14.55
N PRO A 53 -27.48 -52.27 -13.82
CA PRO A 53 -28.10 -50.94 -13.97
C PRO A 53 -28.23 -50.07 -12.69
N HIS A 54 -28.47 -48.76 -12.89
CA HIS A 54 -29.01 -47.81 -11.90
C HIS A 54 -30.43 -48.21 -11.44
N PRO A 55 -30.88 -47.68 -10.29
CA PRO A 55 -31.88 -46.62 -10.39
C PRO A 55 -31.58 -45.39 -9.52
N ALA A 56 -32.08 -44.27 -10.03
CA ALA A 56 -32.00 -42.93 -9.51
C ALA A 56 -32.51 -42.81 -8.07
N GLY A 57 -31.65 -42.27 -7.19
CA GLY A 57 -32.05 -41.60 -5.97
C GLY A 57 -31.74 -40.11 -6.13
N THR A 58 -32.66 -39.37 -6.73
CA THR A 58 -32.64 -37.90 -6.75
C THR A 58 -32.90 -37.37 -5.35
N GLY A 59 -31.90 -37.48 -4.48
CA GLY A 59 -31.80 -36.69 -3.27
C GLY A 59 -31.32 -35.31 -3.68
N ALA A 60 -32.25 -34.40 -3.92
CA ALA A 60 -31.95 -32.99 -3.99
C ALA A 60 -31.23 -32.61 -2.67
N ALA A 61 -29.91 -32.52 -2.72
CA ALA A 61 -29.14 -31.87 -1.68
C ALA A 61 -29.62 -30.42 -1.67
N ALA A 62 -30.48 -30.12 -0.69
CA ALA A 62 -30.85 -28.76 -0.39
C ALA A 62 -29.56 -27.93 -0.29
N PRO A 63 -29.46 -26.77 -0.94
CA PRO A 63 -28.33 -25.90 -0.72
C PRO A 63 -28.29 -25.61 0.79
N GLU A 64 -27.19 -25.94 1.45
CA GLU A 64 -26.99 -25.60 2.85
C GLU A 64 -27.26 -24.11 3.00
N THR A 65 -28.39 -23.82 3.61
CA THR A 65 -28.90 -22.50 3.90
C THR A 65 -27.80 -21.71 4.59
N GLY A 66 -27.47 -20.57 4.00
CA GLY A 66 -26.41 -19.64 4.37
C GLY A 66 -25.96 -19.74 5.82
N ARG A 67 -24.79 -20.38 6.02
CA ARG A 67 -23.90 -20.02 7.11
C ARG A 67 -23.53 -18.57 6.83
N GLY A 68 -24.25 -17.66 7.48
CA GLY A 68 -24.16 -16.21 7.25
C GLY A 68 -22.70 -15.82 7.09
N ALA A 69 -22.37 -15.19 5.96
CA ALA A 69 -21.04 -14.69 5.71
C ALA A 69 -20.63 -13.90 6.96
N ALA A 70 -19.68 -14.43 7.72
CA ALA A 70 -19.22 -13.78 8.93
C ALA A 70 -18.81 -12.36 8.53
N GLU A 71 -19.53 -11.37 9.03
CA GLU A 71 -19.29 -9.98 8.67
C GLU A 71 -17.82 -9.68 8.95
N ALA A 72 -17.09 -9.23 7.94
CA ALA A 72 -15.67 -8.95 8.10
C ALA A 72 -15.47 -7.96 9.26
N PRO A 73 -14.46 -8.15 10.12
CA PRO A 73 -14.26 -7.31 11.28
C PRO A 73 -14.09 -5.85 10.86
N ARG A 74 -14.94 -4.97 11.40
CA ARG A 74 -14.87 -3.52 11.15
C ARG A 74 -14.01 -2.83 12.20
N TYR A 75 -13.06 -2.03 11.74
CA TYR A 75 -12.16 -1.25 12.57
C TYR A 75 -12.50 0.24 12.46
N ARG A 76 -12.56 0.94 13.60
CA ARG A 76 -12.91 2.37 13.63
C ARG A 76 -11.77 3.26 13.12
N SER A 77 -10.54 2.76 13.11
CA SER A 77 -9.36 3.51 12.71
C SER A 77 -8.22 2.59 12.30
N LEU A 78 -7.31 3.12 11.49
CA LEU A 78 -6.11 2.39 11.06
C LEU A 78 -5.25 1.98 12.26
N ARG A 79 -5.19 2.80 13.33
CA ARG A 79 -4.50 2.47 14.58
C ARG A 79 -5.15 1.30 15.32
N GLN A 80 -6.47 1.15 15.25
CA GLN A 80 -7.14 0.00 15.87
C GLN A 80 -6.81 -1.29 15.11
N TYR A 81 -6.86 -1.25 13.79
CA TYR A 81 -6.46 -2.36 12.93
C TYR A 81 -4.98 -2.73 13.13
N TRP A 82 -4.09 -1.75 13.16
CA TRP A 82 -2.67 -1.96 13.44
C TRP A 82 -2.45 -2.68 14.78
N ARG A 83 -3.20 -2.32 15.83
CA ARG A 83 -3.11 -2.99 17.13
C ARG A 83 -3.69 -4.41 17.12
N SER A 84 -4.71 -4.69 16.32
CA SER A 84 -5.32 -6.03 16.27
C SER A 84 -4.44 -7.07 15.61
N LEU A 85 -3.45 -6.65 14.80
CA LEU A 85 -2.50 -7.57 14.16
C LEU A 85 -1.46 -8.15 15.15
N GLY A 86 -1.29 -7.54 16.33
CA GLY A 86 -0.39 -8.05 17.38
C GLY A 86 1.09 -8.07 16.99
N GLY A 87 1.91 -8.88 17.69
CA GLY A 87 3.26 -9.21 17.22
C GLY A 87 4.43 -8.39 17.79
N GLY A 88 4.29 -7.76 18.97
CA GLY A 88 5.38 -7.01 19.61
C GLY A 88 5.31 -5.51 19.35
N PRO A 89 6.44 -4.78 19.29
CA PRO A 89 6.44 -3.33 19.14
C PRO A 89 5.97 -2.86 17.75
N LEU A 90 6.14 -3.70 16.71
CA LEU A 90 5.62 -3.47 15.37
C LEU A 90 5.01 -4.75 14.76
N PRO A 91 3.79 -4.70 14.23
CA PRO A 91 3.20 -5.81 13.49
C PRO A 91 3.92 -6.03 12.16
N ASN A 92 3.90 -7.28 11.70
CA ASN A 92 4.50 -7.69 10.43
C ASN A 92 3.60 -7.31 9.24
N VAL A 93 4.21 -6.82 8.15
CA VAL A 93 3.51 -6.45 6.91
C VAL A 93 2.68 -7.59 6.30
N ARG A 94 3.05 -8.86 6.51
CA ARG A 94 2.27 -10.03 6.07
C ARG A 94 0.95 -10.20 6.80
N GLY A 95 0.80 -9.61 7.99
CA GLY A 95 -0.48 -9.60 8.70
C GLY A 95 -1.52 -8.69 8.05
N ILE A 96 -1.14 -7.83 7.08
CA ILE A 96 -2.08 -6.94 6.42
C ILE A 96 -3.01 -7.75 5.51
N GLU A 97 -4.29 -7.79 5.86
CA GLU A 97 -5.37 -8.33 5.05
C GLU A 97 -5.82 -7.33 3.98
N PRO A 98 -5.53 -7.58 2.67
CA PRO A 98 -5.81 -6.59 1.62
C PRO A 98 -7.30 -6.27 1.46
N ALA A 99 -8.18 -7.25 1.66
CA ALA A 99 -9.62 -7.08 1.54
C ALA A 99 -10.16 -6.12 2.61
N VAL A 100 -9.72 -6.28 3.87
CA VAL A 100 -10.08 -5.38 4.98
C VAL A 100 -9.63 -3.95 4.70
N VAL A 101 -8.39 -3.78 4.22
CA VAL A 101 -7.85 -2.44 3.94
C VAL A 101 -8.56 -1.78 2.76
N ALA A 102 -8.79 -2.51 1.67
CA ALA A 102 -9.49 -2.01 0.50
C ALA A 102 -10.95 -1.59 0.79
N ASP A 103 -11.62 -2.33 1.67
CA ASP A 103 -13.00 -2.04 2.10
C ASP A 103 -13.07 -0.81 3.02
N GLN A 104 -12.22 -0.73 4.04
CA GLN A 104 -12.33 0.30 5.09
C GLN A 104 -11.55 1.58 4.77
N TRP A 105 -10.49 1.47 3.98
CA TRP A 105 -9.64 2.59 3.55
C TRP A 105 -9.34 2.46 2.05
N PRO A 106 -10.36 2.70 1.19
CA PRO A 106 -10.16 2.64 -0.26
C PRO A 106 -9.09 3.64 -0.69
N TYR A 107 -8.25 3.19 -1.62
CA TYR A 107 -7.06 3.89 -2.12
C TYR A 107 -5.96 4.10 -1.08
N ALA A 108 -5.95 3.34 0.01
CA ALA A 108 -4.79 3.30 0.90
C ALA A 108 -3.55 2.82 0.13
N VAL A 109 -2.38 3.31 0.54
CA VAL A 109 -1.11 3.03 -0.11
C VAL A 109 -0.17 2.40 0.90
N LEU A 110 0.40 1.24 0.56
CA LEU A 110 1.52 0.66 1.29
C LEU A 110 2.82 1.15 0.65
N PHE A 111 3.60 1.90 1.43
CA PHE A 111 4.96 2.26 1.08
C PHE A 111 5.96 1.26 1.65
N ARG A 112 7.03 1.01 0.91
CA ARG A 112 8.26 0.41 1.43
C ARG A 112 9.23 1.56 1.73
N ALA A 113 9.72 1.61 2.97
CA ALA A 113 10.73 2.56 3.38
C ALA A 113 12.13 1.94 3.22
N ALA A 114 12.97 2.60 2.44
CA ALA A 114 14.37 2.25 2.30
C ALA A 114 15.18 2.80 3.49
N PRO A 115 16.36 2.21 3.80
CA PRO A 115 17.19 2.65 4.93
C PRO A 115 17.69 4.11 4.83
N ASP A 116 17.70 4.69 3.63
CA ASP A 116 18.04 6.09 3.37
C ASP A 116 16.84 7.05 3.53
N GLY A 117 15.67 6.51 3.88
CA GLY A 117 14.42 7.23 4.05
C GLY A 117 13.67 7.51 2.75
N ALA A 118 14.09 6.92 1.62
CA ALA A 118 13.29 6.91 0.41
C ALA A 118 12.04 6.04 0.59
N LEU A 119 10.93 6.43 -0.05
CA LEU A 119 9.66 5.73 0.01
C LEU A 119 9.25 5.28 -1.39
N ASP A 120 9.08 3.97 -1.56
CA ASP A 120 8.57 3.36 -2.79
C ASP A 120 7.13 2.89 -2.58
N ILE A 121 6.26 3.08 -3.57
CA ILE A 121 4.91 2.48 -3.54
C ILE A 121 5.04 0.97 -3.74
N ALA A 122 4.71 0.19 -2.71
CA ALA A 122 4.70 -1.26 -2.76
C ALA A 122 3.33 -1.81 -3.20
N ARG A 123 2.23 -1.15 -2.79
CA ARG A 123 0.86 -1.54 -3.16
C ARG A 123 -0.11 -0.37 -3.01
N VAL A 124 -1.13 -0.32 -3.86
CA VAL A 124 -2.32 0.50 -3.68
C VAL A 124 -3.52 -0.42 -3.49
N TYR A 125 -4.37 -0.13 -2.51
CA TYR A 125 -5.56 -0.92 -2.19
C TYR A 125 -6.80 -0.27 -2.81
N GLU A 126 -7.27 -0.82 -3.92
CA GLU A 126 -8.47 -0.32 -4.60
C GLU A 126 -9.74 -1.00 -4.06
N PRO A 127 -10.87 -0.29 -3.98
CA PRO A 127 -12.14 -0.91 -3.61
C PRO A 127 -12.58 -1.94 -4.65
N ALA A 128 -13.20 -3.04 -4.21
CA ALA A 128 -13.66 -4.11 -5.10
C ALA A 128 -14.68 -3.64 -6.16
N GLU A 129 -15.44 -2.59 -5.86
CA GLU A 129 -16.44 -1.97 -6.75
C GLU A 129 -15.95 -0.65 -7.39
N ALA A 130 -14.68 -0.57 -7.80
CA ALA A 130 -14.14 0.62 -8.48
C ALA A 130 -14.86 1.00 -9.81
N ALA A 131 -15.87 0.24 -10.24
CA ALA A 131 -16.76 0.60 -11.35
C ALA A 131 -17.81 1.70 -11.00
N GLY A 132 -17.90 2.13 -9.74
CA GLY A 132 -19.02 2.94 -9.22
C GLY A 132 -18.72 4.33 -8.64
N GLY A 133 -17.59 4.98 -8.96
CA GLY A 133 -17.44 6.43 -8.71
C GLY A 133 -17.01 6.86 -7.30
N LEU A 134 -16.21 6.08 -6.59
CA LEU A 134 -15.42 6.63 -5.48
C LEU A 134 -14.30 7.50 -6.05
N ASP A 135 -14.41 8.82 -5.89
CA ASP A 135 -13.37 9.75 -6.33
C ASP A 135 -12.06 9.47 -5.59
N HIS A 136 -11.01 9.15 -6.33
CA HIS A 136 -9.67 9.01 -5.75
C HIS A 136 -9.28 10.34 -5.08
N PRO A 137 -8.86 10.34 -3.82
CA PRO A 137 -8.67 11.57 -3.03
C PRO A 137 -7.59 12.51 -3.61
N LEU A 138 -6.70 11.98 -4.44
CA LEU A 138 -5.65 12.71 -5.16
C LEU A 138 -5.93 12.94 -6.66
N ALA A 139 -7.08 12.53 -7.18
CA ALA A 139 -7.40 12.70 -8.62
C ALA A 139 -7.34 14.17 -9.08
N ASP A 140 -7.49 15.10 -8.15
CA ASP A 140 -7.53 16.54 -8.37
C ASP A 140 -6.36 17.30 -7.73
N ASP A 141 -5.18 16.69 -7.46
CA ASP A 141 -4.01 17.39 -6.88
C ASP A 141 -3.04 17.92 -7.98
N PRO A 142 -3.26 19.11 -8.56
CA PRO A 142 -2.41 19.64 -9.62
C PRO A 142 -1.08 20.22 -9.12
N PHE A 143 -0.89 20.39 -7.80
CA PHE A 143 0.24 21.13 -7.24
C PHE A 143 1.21 20.26 -6.42
N SER A 144 0.98 18.95 -6.34
CA SER A 144 1.80 18.01 -5.56
C SER A 144 1.88 18.32 -4.06
N GLU A 145 1.16 19.33 -3.54
CA GLU A 145 1.22 19.73 -2.12
C GLU A 145 0.62 18.64 -1.22
N VAL A 146 -0.54 18.11 -1.61
CA VAL A 146 -1.20 17.04 -0.84
C VAL A 146 -0.34 15.79 -0.89
N SER A 147 0.18 15.45 -2.07
CA SER A 147 1.07 14.32 -2.25
C SER A 147 2.36 14.45 -1.43
N THR A 148 2.97 15.64 -1.38
CA THR A 148 4.18 15.92 -0.60
C THR A 148 3.91 15.77 0.90
N TRP A 149 2.83 16.37 1.40
CA TRP A 149 2.40 16.21 2.77
C TRP A 149 2.14 14.74 3.14
N LEU A 150 1.50 13.97 2.26
CA LEU A 150 1.28 12.55 2.48
C LEU A 150 2.59 11.75 2.58
N MET A 151 3.59 12.09 1.76
CA MET A 151 4.92 11.48 1.83
C MET A 151 5.66 11.85 3.12
N GLU A 152 5.55 13.09 3.58
CA GLU A 152 6.11 13.52 4.87
C GLU A 152 5.47 12.78 6.04
N VAL A 153 4.15 12.59 6.00
CA VAL A 153 3.41 11.83 7.02
C VAL A 153 3.85 10.37 7.04
N ALA A 154 3.99 9.74 5.87
CA ALA A 154 4.46 8.37 5.75
C ALA A 154 5.90 8.24 6.29
N ARG A 155 6.79 9.16 5.92
CA ARG A 155 8.18 9.19 6.37
C ARG A 155 8.28 9.34 7.89
N ALA A 156 7.56 10.29 8.46
CA ALA A 156 7.53 10.51 9.90
C ALA A 156 7.00 9.28 10.67
N ALA A 157 6.03 8.56 10.12
CA ALA A 157 5.53 7.33 10.72
C ALA A 157 6.54 6.17 10.61
N ALA A 158 7.29 6.08 9.50
CA ALA A 158 8.38 5.13 9.34
C ALA A 158 9.47 5.37 10.39
N ASP A 159 9.98 6.61 10.45
CA ASP A 159 11.11 7.02 11.30
C ASP A 159 10.81 6.89 12.79
N ARG A 160 9.56 7.14 13.21
CA ARG A 160 9.14 7.03 14.61
C ARG A 160 8.71 5.62 14.97
N ALA A 161 8.44 4.77 13.97
CA ALA A 161 7.87 3.45 14.16
C ALA A 161 6.57 3.44 15.01
N VAL A 162 5.79 4.53 14.97
CA VAL A 162 4.52 4.69 15.70
C VAL A 162 3.40 5.13 14.75
N PRO A 163 2.18 4.57 14.86
CA PRO A 163 1.02 5.04 14.11
C PRO A 163 0.78 6.54 14.30
N THR A 164 0.67 7.27 13.20
CA THR A 164 0.51 8.73 13.20
C THR A 164 -0.80 9.09 12.52
N THR A 165 -1.48 10.12 13.03
CA THR A 165 -2.67 10.69 12.40
C THR A 165 -2.52 12.20 12.38
N THR A 166 -2.79 12.81 11.24
CA THR A 166 -2.70 14.26 11.06
C THR A 166 -3.83 14.76 10.18
N SER A 167 -4.02 16.08 10.14
CA SER A 167 -4.96 16.73 9.26
C SER A 167 -4.37 18.04 8.77
N ALA A 168 -4.61 18.36 7.51
CA ALA A 168 -4.15 19.59 6.89
C ALA A 168 -5.21 20.11 5.92
N SER A 169 -5.16 21.41 5.63
CA SER A 169 -6.04 22.04 4.66
C SER A 169 -5.23 22.59 3.50
N PHE A 170 -5.64 22.26 2.28
CA PHE A 170 -4.95 22.67 1.05
C PHE A 170 -5.90 23.45 0.15
N ARG A 171 -5.34 24.33 -0.68
CA ARG A 171 -6.11 25.07 -1.67
C ARG A 171 -6.07 24.34 -3.00
N VAL A 172 -7.09 23.51 -3.25
CA VAL A 172 -7.19 22.70 -4.48
C VAL A 172 -8.18 23.33 -5.45
N ARG A 173 -7.73 23.71 -6.65
CA ARG A 173 -8.56 24.33 -7.71
C ARG A 173 -9.42 25.49 -7.18
N ARG A 174 -8.79 26.42 -6.43
CA ARG A 174 -9.40 27.60 -5.79
C ARG A 174 -10.35 27.32 -4.61
N ARG A 175 -10.60 26.07 -4.24
CA ARG A 175 -11.39 25.70 -3.05
C ARG A 175 -10.47 25.24 -1.92
N GLN A 176 -10.77 25.66 -0.70
CA GLN A 176 -10.10 25.11 0.48
C GLN A 176 -10.69 23.73 0.77
N ARG A 177 -9.83 22.72 0.91
CA ARG A 177 -10.21 21.34 1.22
C ARG A 177 -9.39 20.84 2.40
N ALA A 178 -10.06 20.23 3.37
CA ALA A 178 -9.42 19.59 4.51
C ALA A 178 -9.27 18.09 4.26
N TYR A 179 -8.11 17.56 4.62
CA TYR A 179 -7.77 16.13 4.52
C TYR A 179 -7.32 15.63 5.89
N ALA A 180 -7.58 14.36 6.14
CA ALA A 180 -7.02 13.61 7.26
C ALA A 180 -6.18 12.46 6.71
N ALA A 181 -4.99 12.27 7.23
CA ALA A 181 -4.13 11.15 6.89
C ALA A 181 -3.83 10.34 8.15
N ALA A 182 -3.86 9.02 8.01
CA ALA A 182 -3.45 8.06 9.03
C ALA A 182 -2.37 7.15 8.43
N ALA A 183 -1.23 7.06 9.10
CA ALA A 183 -0.10 6.23 8.70
C ALA A 183 0.19 5.20 9.79
N ALA A 184 0.35 3.94 9.42
CA ALA A 184 0.66 2.84 10.33
C ALA A 184 1.94 2.12 9.87
N PRO A 185 2.98 2.05 10.70
CA PRO A 185 4.26 1.42 10.36
C PRO A 185 4.24 -0.10 10.53
N PHE A 186 4.96 -0.85 9.71
CA PHE A 186 5.05 -2.30 9.77
C PHE A 186 6.49 -2.77 9.63
N ALA A 187 6.79 -3.86 10.32
CA ALA A 187 8.04 -4.58 10.16
C ALA A 187 8.07 -5.36 8.84
N ALA A 188 9.28 -5.60 8.33
CA ALA A 188 9.49 -6.52 7.23
C ALA A 188 9.21 -7.96 7.66
N ASP A 189 8.99 -8.84 6.68
CA ASP A 189 8.84 -10.25 6.97
C ASP A 189 10.11 -10.85 7.59
N GLY A 190 9.96 -11.60 8.68
CA GLY A 190 11.07 -12.16 9.45
C GLY A 190 11.79 -11.17 10.40
N ASP A 191 11.34 -9.91 10.48
CA ASP A 191 11.93 -8.85 11.31
C ASP A 191 11.00 -8.51 12.49
N THR A 192 10.65 -9.51 13.31
CA THR A 192 9.77 -9.31 14.48
C THR A 192 10.54 -8.76 15.69
N ASP A 193 11.85 -8.96 15.71
CA ASP A 193 12.75 -8.29 16.64
C ASP A 193 13.14 -6.97 15.99
N GLY A 194 12.70 -5.83 16.52
CA GLY A 194 12.95 -4.47 15.98
C GLY A 194 14.44 -4.05 15.98
N GLN A 195 15.32 -4.93 15.51
CA GLN A 195 16.76 -4.91 15.67
C GLN A 195 17.47 -4.22 14.50
N ARG A 196 16.76 -3.98 13.38
CA ARG A 196 17.17 -2.96 12.41
C ARG A 196 16.71 -1.58 12.87
N ARG A 197 17.37 -1.08 13.92
CA ARG A 197 17.50 0.34 14.31
C ARG A 197 16.27 1.21 14.01
N GLY A 198 15.24 1.11 14.85
CA GLY A 198 14.35 2.25 15.14
C GLY A 198 13.50 2.82 14.00
N SER A 199 13.40 2.17 12.84
CA SER A 199 12.55 2.60 11.72
C SER A 199 11.77 1.44 11.13
N ALA A 200 10.56 1.71 10.65
CA ALA A 200 9.69 0.72 10.04
C ALA A 200 10.07 0.46 8.59
N ALA A 201 10.02 -0.80 8.14
CA ALA A 201 10.31 -1.15 6.76
C ALA A 201 9.15 -0.85 5.79
N TYR A 202 7.93 -0.77 6.31
CA TYR A 202 6.74 -0.48 5.53
C TYR A 202 5.82 0.51 6.26
N VAL A 203 5.04 1.27 5.52
CA VAL A 203 4.01 2.17 6.08
C VAL A 203 2.74 2.08 5.26
N LEU A 204 1.63 1.73 5.91
CA LEU A 204 0.30 1.82 5.33
C LEU A 204 -0.25 3.22 5.57
N LEU A 205 -0.56 3.95 4.50
CA LEU A 205 -1.10 5.30 4.53
C LEU A 205 -2.53 5.30 4.00
N ALA A 206 -3.47 5.77 4.81
CA ALA A 206 -4.85 6.02 4.43
C ALA A 206 -5.12 7.52 4.46
N VAL A 207 -5.81 8.04 3.44
CA VAL A 207 -6.20 9.45 3.36
C VAL A 207 -7.71 9.56 3.17
N THR A 208 -8.30 10.53 3.86
CA THR A 208 -9.73 10.82 3.77
C THR A 208 -9.93 12.32 3.60
N ARG A 209 -10.88 12.70 2.75
CA ARG A 209 -11.31 14.09 2.64
C ARG A 209 -12.33 14.38 3.74
N LYS A 210 -12.10 15.42 4.54
CA LYS A 210 -13.10 15.90 5.50
C LYS A 210 -14.19 16.66 4.74
N ARG A 211 -15.45 16.37 5.08
CA ARG A 211 -16.62 17.06 4.53
C ARG A 211 -16.76 18.46 5.12
#